data_AF-A0A2W6STF6-F1
#
_entry.id   AF-A0A2W6STF6-F1
#
_cell.length_a   1.000
_cell.length_b   1.000
_cell.length_c   1.000
_cell.angle_alpha   90.00
_cell.angle_beta   90.00
_cell.angle_gamma   90.00
#
_symmetry.space_group_name_H-M   'P 1'
#
loop_
_entity.id
_entity.type
_entity.pdbx_description
1 polymer ?
#
loop_
_entity_poly.entity_id
_entity_poly.type
_entity_poly.pdbx_seq_one_letter_code
_entity_poly.pdbx_strand_id
1 'polypeptide(L)' 'MTIVPRSNRDAALTAFLGKRAEIDTMLARLAALSDDHFNASPDAVNWGDVGTLEHYASLLRQITDSAFGEGEHAR' A
#
# COMPACT_ATOMS: atom_id res chain seq x y z
N MET A 1 9.00 -11.91 -32.74
CA MET A 1 9.44 -12.72 -31.58
C MET A 1 10.63 -12.02 -30.94
N THR A 2 10.40 -11.12 -29.99
CA THR A 2 11.46 -10.31 -29.39
C THR A 2 12.16 -11.13 -28.30
N ILE A 3 13.38 -11.61 -28.56
CA ILE A 3 14.20 -12.24 -27.52
C ILE A 3 14.66 -11.12 -26.59
N VAL A 4 14.01 -11.00 -25.44
CA VAL A 4 14.44 -10.05 -24.40
C VAL A 4 15.78 -10.57 -23.86
N PRO A 5 16.88 -9.80 -23.99
CA PRO A 5 18.19 -10.25 -23.53
C PRO A 5 18.16 -10.50 -22.02
N ARG A 6 18.85 -11.56 -21.57
CA ARG A 6 18.83 -12.03 -20.18
C ARG A 6 19.20 -10.92 -19.18
N SER A 7 20.11 -10.02 -19.57
CA SER A 7 20.50 -8.84 -18.79
C SER A 7 19.36 -7.84 -18.55
N ASN A 8 18.47 -7.65 -19.52
CA ASN A 8 17.30 -6.76 -19.37
C ASN A 8 16.23 -7.38 -18.46
N ARG A 9 16.09 -8.71 -18.49
CA ARG A 9 15.22 -9.43 -17.55
C ARG A 9 15.77 -9.35 -16.12
N ASP A 10 17.08 -9.53 -15.94
CA ASP A 10 17.73 -9.45 -14.63
C ASP A 10 17.62 -8.02 -14.05
N ALA A 11 17.75 -6.99 -14.89
CA ALA A 11 17.54 -5.59 -14.49
C ALA A 11 16.09 -5.31 -14.08
N ALA A 12 15.10 -5.80 -14.85
CA ALA A 12 13.69 -5.67 -14.51
C ALA A 12 13.33 -6.39 -13.20
N LEU A 13 13.88 -7.58 -12.97
CA LEU A 13 13.70 -8.33 -11.72
C LEU A 13 14.27 -7.56 -10.52
N THR A 14 15.48 -7.01 -10.67
CA THR A 14 16.11 -6.21 -9.61
C THR A 14 15.27 -4.98 -9.28
N ALA A 15 14.79 -4.26 -10.30
CA ALA A 15 13.92 -3.10 -10.12
C ALA A 15 12.58 -3.49 -9.43
N PHE A 16 11.98 -4.61 -9.83
CA PHE A 16 10.76 -5.13 -9.22
C PHE A 16 10.95 -5.46 -7.74
N LEU A 17 12.02 -6.17 -7.38
CA LEU A 17 12.34 -6.51 -5.99
C LEU A 17 12.60 -5.26 -5.15
N GLY A 18 13.28 -4.26 -5.72
CA GLY A 18 13.47 -2.96 -5.07
C GLY A 18 12.14 -2.27 -4.77
N LYS A 19 11.24 -2.19 -5.75
CA LYS A 19 9.92 -1.57 -5.57
C LYS A 19 9.04 -2.33 -4.58
N ARG A 20 9.09 -3.67 -4.60
CA ARG A 20 8.41 -4.49 -3.60
C ARG A 20 8.95 -4.20 -2.19
N ALA A 21 10.26 -4.17 -2.00
CA ALA A 21 10.86 -3.91 -0.69
C ALA A 21 10.52 -2.50 -0.15
N GLU A 22 10.43 -1.50 -1.03
CA GLU A 22 9.94 -0.17 -0.68
C GLU A 22 8.49 -0.23 -0.18
N ILE A 23 7.60 -0.94 -0.89
CA ILE A 23 6.19 -1.11 -0.49
C ILE A 23 6.08 -1.88 0.84
N ASP A 24 6.79 -2.99 0.99
CA ASP A 24 6.81 -3.80 2.21
C ASP A 24 7.21 -2.95 3.43
N THR A 25 8.19 -2.05 3.24
CA THR A 25 8.63 -1.09 4.29
C THR A 25 7.51 -0.09 4.64
N MET A 26 6.80 0.43 3.65
CA MET A 26 5.69 1.36 3.87
C MET A 26 4.52 0.69 4.60
N LEU A 27 4.19 -0.55 4.23
CA LEU A 27 3.15 -1.34 4.88
C LEU A 27 3.50 -1.64 6.34
N ALA A 28 4.76 -2.02 6.62
CA ALA A 28 5.21 -2.26 7.99
C ALA A 28 5.10 -1.00 8.87
N ARG A 29 5.40 0.18 8.31
CA ARG A 29 5.22 1.46 9.03
C ARG A 29 3.76 1.77 9.32
N LEU A 30 2.85 1.50 8.38
CA LEU A 30 1.41 1.69 8.60
C LEU A 30 0.86 0.71 9.64
N ALA A 31 1.32 -0.55 9.63
CA ALA A 31 0.95 -1.54 10.64
C ALA A 31 1.39 -1.08 12.04
N ALA A 32 2.66 -0.67 12.21
CA ALA A 32 3.15 -0.16 13.48
C ALA A 32 2.39 1.11 13.95
N LEU A 33 2.03 1.99 13.01
CA LEU A 33 1.22 3.16 13.31
C LEU A 33 -0.20 2.77 13.77
N SER A 34 -0.79 1.75 13.16
CA SER A 34 -2.10 1.20 13.58
C SER A 34 -2.03 0.57 14.97
N ASP A 35 -0.95 -0.17 15.28
CA ASP A 35 -0.73 -0.76 16.61
C ASP A 35 -0.60 0.33 17.68
N ASP A 36 -0.04 1.48 17.32
CA ASP A 36 0.05 2.67 18.17
C ASP A 36 -1.19 3.57 18.06
N HIS A 37 -2.34 3.02 17.66
CA HIS A 37 -3.64 3.71 17.59
C HIS A 37 -3.62 4.98 16.72
N PHE A 38 -2.79 5.00 15.68
CA PHE A 38 -2.51 6.16 14.85
C PHE A 38 -1.99 7.39 15.64
N ASN A 39 -1.29 7.16 16.75
CA ASN A 39 -0.88 8.16 17.74
C ASN A 39 -2.06 8.94 18.37
N ALA A 40 -3.28 8.42 18.28
CA ALA A 40 -4.45 9.08 18.84
C ALA A 40 -4.62 8.69 20.32
N SER A 41 -4.72 9.70 21.19
CA SER A 41 -5.10 9.47 22.59
C SER A 41 -6.63 9.32 22.68
N PRO A 42 -7.17 8.28 23.33
CA PRO A 42 -8.61 8.07 23.48
C PRO A 42 -9.38 9.27 24.02
N ASP A 43 -8.76 10.07 24.90
CA ASP A 43 -9.38 11.26 25.50
C ASP A 43 -9.38 12.50 24.58
N ALA A 44 -8.60 12.46 23.49
CA ALA A 44 -8.43 13.57 22.53
C ALA A 44 -9.02 13.30 21.14
N VAL A 45 -9.46 12.06 20.87
CA VAL A 45 -10.09 11.67 19.61
C VAL A 45 -11.35 12.50 19.34
N ASN A 46 -11.45 13.01 18.13
CA ASN A 46 -12.60 13.76 17.64
C ASN A 46 -12.96 13.37 16.19
N TRP A 47 -14.01 13.98 15.65
CA TRP A 47 -14.50 13.71 14.30
C TRP A 47 -13.49 14.02 13.18
N GLY A 48 -12.53 14.93 13.42
CA GLY A 48 -11.44 15.20 12.49
C GLY A 48 -10.47 14.03 12.36
N ASP A 49 -10.20 13.32 13.46
CA ASP A 49 -9.38 12.11 13.46
C ASP A 49 -10.09 10.99 12.70
N VAL A 50 -11.40 10.84 12.92
CA VAL A 50 -12.24 9.89 12.17
C VAL A 50 -12.16 10.16 10.66
N GLY A 51 -12.34 11.41 10.24
CA GLY A 51 -12.25 11.79 8.82
C GLY A 51 -10.86 11.51 8.22
N THR A 52 -9.80 11.65 9.00
CA THR A 52 -8.43 11.31 8.57
C THR A 52 -8.28 9.81 8.35
N LEU A 53 -8.79 8.98 9.26
CA LEU A 53 -8.75 7.52 9.11
C LEU A 53 -9.65 7.02 7.97
N GLU A 54 -10.80 7.64 7.75
CA GLU A 54 -11.65 7.36 6.59
C GLU A 54 -10.91 7.63 5.27
N HIS A 55 -10.16 8.74 5.19
CA HIS A 55 -9.34 9.05 4.03
C HIS A 55 -8.25 8.00 3.80
N TYR A 56 -7.51 7.59 4.84
CA TYR A 56 -6.49 6.55 4.74
C TYR A 56 -7.09 5.20 4.31
N ALA A 57 -8.23 4.82 4.89
CA ALA A 57 -8.93 3.59 4.53
C ALA A 57 -9.39 3.60 3.06
N SER A 58 -9.85 4.75 2.55
CA SER A 58 -10.22 4.90 1.14
C SER A 58 -9.05 4.71 0.18
N LEU A 59 -7.87 5.25 0.52
CA LEU A 59 -6.66 5.08 -0.29
C LEU A 59 -6.19 3.62 -0.30
N LEU A 60 -6.16 2.97 0.86
CA LEU A 60 -5.82 1.56 0.96
C LEU A 60 -6.78 0.69 0.16
N ARG A 61 -8.08 1.00 0.22
CA ARG A 61 -9.11 0.28 -0.54
C ARG A 61 -8.91 0.41 -2.05
N GLN A 62 -8.63 1.61 -2.55
CA GLN A 62 -8.32 1.80 -3.97
C GLN A 62 -7.12 0.96 -4.43
N ILE A 63 -6.08 0.86 -3.58
CA ILE A 63 -4.90 0.04 -3.85
C ILE A 63 -5.25 -1.45 -3.87
N THR A 64 -6.01 -1.94 -2.88
CA THR A 64 -6.42 -3.35 -2.83
C THR A 64 -7.35 -3.72 -3.96
N ASP A 65 -8.34 -2.87 -4.25
CA ASP A 65 -9.30 -3.07 -5.34
C ASP A 65 -8.57 -3.14 -6.69
N SER A 66 -7.55 -2.29 -6.91
CA SER A 66 -6.73 -2.34 -8.11
C SER A 66 -5.82 -3.58 -8.16
N ALA A 67 -5.36 -4.09 -7.02
CA ALA A 67 -4.44 -5.24 -6.95
C ALA A 67 -5.16 -6.59 -7.11
N PHE A 68 -6.38 -6.69 -6.58
CA PHE A 68 -7.18 -7.91 -6.58
C PHE A 68 -8.32 -7.89 -7.60
N GLY A 69 -8.55 -6.74 -8.24
CA GLY A 69 -9.65 -6.55 -9.18
C GLY A 69 -11.01 -6.56 -8.47
N GLU A 70 -11.11 -6.05 -7.24
CA GLU A 70 -12.30 -6.12 -6.38
C GLU A 70 -13.26 -4.91 -6.55
N GLY A 71 -12.94 -3.95 -7.44
CA GLY A 71 -13.73 -2.75 -7.75
C GLY A 71 -14.52 -2.81 -9.07
N GLU A 72 -14.60 -1.72 -9.84
CA GLU A 72 -15.27 -1.64 -11.18
C GLU A 72 -14.75 -2.66 -12.22
N HIS A 73 -13.73 -3.44 -11.87
CA HIS A 73 -13.12 -4.50 -12.66
C HIS A 73 -13.29 -5.91 -12.04
N ALA A 74 -14.05 -6.07 -10.95
CA ALA A 74 -14.52 -7.35 -10.44
C ALA A 74 -15.56 -7.91 -11.41
N ARG A 75 -15.13 -8.77 -12.32
CA ARG A 75 -16.02 -9.60 -13.13
C ARG A 75 -16.28 -10.94 -12.45
#